data_AF-A0A6P5FU83-F1
#
_entry.id   AF-A0A6P5FU83-F1
#
_cell.length_a   1.000
_cell.length_b   1.000
_cell.length_c   1.000
_cell.angle_alpha   90.00
_cell.angle_beta   90.00
_cell.angle_gamma   90.00
#
_symmetry.space_group_name_H-M   'P 1'
#
loop_
_entity.id
_entity.type
_entity.pdbx_description
1 polymer ?
#
loop_
_entity_poly.entity_id
_entity_poly.type
_entity_poly.pdbx_seq_one_letter_code
_entity_poly.pdbx_strand_id
1 'polypeptide(L)' 'MSSLGTSKDLLEIGKFAVYVTVPIVLTYAVATESKTLHKLMGLRPYVVYPPEGPRPPSPEELREMAREIARKNNRQ' A
#
# COMPACT_ATOMS: atom_id res chain seq x y z
N MET A 1 4.50 -34.93 -35.04
CA MET A 1 4.82 -33.62 -34.44
C MET A 1 5.77 -33.87 -33.27
N SER A 2 6.94 -33.24 -33.25
CA SER A 2 7.99 -33.52 -32.24
C SER A 2 7.59 -33.03 -30.85
N SER A 3 7.84 -33.82 -29.80
CA SER A 3 7.47 -33.51 -28.41
C SER A 3 8.13 -32.25 -27.82
N LEU A 4 9.14 -31.71 -28.52
CA LEU A 4 9.79 -30.43 -28.22
C LEU A 4 8.86 -29.21 -28.42
N GLY A 5 7.80 -29.33 -29.24
CA GLY A 5 6.81 -28.26 -29.43
C GLY A 5 5.85 -28.15 -28.24
N THR A 6 5.30 -29.28 -27.80
CA THR A 6 4.32 -29.35 -26.70
C THR A 6 4.89 -28.92 -25.35
N SER A 7 6.18 -29.13 -25.11
CA SER A 7 6.87 -28.73 -23.86
C SER A 7 7.20 -27.24 -23.82
N LYS A 8 7.38 -26.59 -24.98
CA LYS A 8 7.51 -25.12 -25.05
C LYS A 8 6.17 -24.44 -24.73
N ASP A 9 5.09 -24.93 -25.32
CA ASP A 9 3.74 -24.38 -25.08
C ASP A 9 3.32 -24.53 -23.60
N LEU A 10 3.61 -25.67 -22.98
CA LEU A 10 3.34 -25.89 -21.56
C LEU A 10 4.17 -24.95 -20.66
N LEU A 11 5.43 -24.68 -21.04
CA LEU A 11 6.29 -23.74 -20.32
C LEU A 11 5.76 -22.30 -20.43
N GLU A 12 5.23 -21.92 -21.58
CA GLU A 12 4.63 -20.60 -21.78
C GLU A 12 3.36 -20.41 -20.95
N ILE A 13 2.48 -21.42 -20.91
CA ILE A 13 1.30 -21.42 -20.04
C ILE A 13 1.72 -21.33 -18.56
N GLY A 14 2.74 -22.08 -18.15
CA GLY A 14 3.27 -22.03 -16.78
C GLY A 14 3.80 -20.64 -16.42
N LYS A 15 4.59 -20.01 -17.31
CA LYS A 15 5.07 -18.64 -17.12
C LYS A 15 3.91 -17.65 -17.00
N PHE A 16 2.92 -17.73 -17.90
CA PHE A 16 1.74 -16.87 -17.85
C PHE A 16 0.98 -17.04 -16.53
N ALA A 17 0.74 -18.28 -16.11
CA ALA A 17 0.10 -18.57 -14.83
C ALA A 17 0.87 -17.96 -13.66
N VAL A 18 2.21 -18.08 -13.63
CA VAL A 18 3.04 -17.46 -12.59
C VAL A 18 2.94 -15.93 -12.64
N TYR A 19 3.03 -15.32 -13.82
CA TYR A 19 2.96 -13.87 -13.98
C TYR A 19 1.62 -13.28 -13.53
N VAL A 20 0.52 -14.03 -13.67
CA VAL A 20 -0.80 -13.58 -13.23
C VAL A 20 -1.05 -13.90 -11.76
N THR A 21 -0.70 -15.11 -11.31
CA THR A 21 -1.01 -15.57 -9.95
C THR A 21 -0.17 -14.85 -8.89
N VAL A 22 1.13 -14.61 -9.13
CA VAL A 22 2.01 -13.99 -8.15
C VAL A 22 1.53 -12.57 -7.76
N PRO A 23 1.25 -11.65 -8.70
CA PRO A 23 0.73 -10.32 -8.34
C PRO A 23 -0.64 -10.36 -7.68
N ILE A 24 -1.55 -11.26 -8.11
CA ILE A 24 -2.89 -11.38 -7.51
C ILE A 24 -2.78 -11.81 -6.05
N VAL A 25 -2.03 -12.88 -5.78
CA VAL A 25 -1.87 -13.41 -4.42
C VAL A 25 -1.15 -12.40 -3.53
N LEU A 26 -0.10 -11.74 -4.05
CA LEU A 26 0.60 -10.69 -3.31
C LEU A 26 -0.33 -9.53 -2.97
N THR A 27 -1.12 -9.06 -3.93
CA THR A 27 -2.10 -7.99 -3.71
C THR A 27 -3.13 -8.41 -2.69
N TYR A 28 -3.67 -9.63 -2.79
CA TYR A 28 -4.63 -10.16 -1.82
C TYR A 28 -4.04 -10.20 -0.41
N ALA A 29 -2.82 -10.75 -0.25
CA ALA A 29 -2.17 -10.88 1.05
C ALA A 29 -1.87 -9.52 1.72
N VAL A 30 -1.52 -8.50 0.93
CA VAL A 30 -1.15 -7.17 1.45
C VAL A 30 -2.37 -6.25 1.59
N ALA A 31 -3.32 -6.29 0.66
CA ALA A 31 -4.38 -5.29 0.54
C ALA A 31 -5.67 -5.65 1.31
N THR A 32 -5.89 -6.92 1.64
CA THR A 32 -7.13 -7.34 2.35
C THR A 32 -7.10 -7.07 3.85
N GLU A 33 -5.91 -7.04 4.45
CA GLU A 33 -5.73 -6.71 5.86
C GLU A 33 -5.12 -5.32 6.06
N SER A 34 -5.93 -4.38 6.55
CA SER A 34 -5.49 -3.02 6.85
C SER A 34 -4.30 -2.94 7.83
N LYS A 35 -4.18 -3.89 8.77
CA LYS A 35 -3.06 -3.96 9.72
C LYS A 35 -1.74 -4.29 9.04
N THR A 36 -1.76 -5.23 8.11
CA THR A 36 -0.57 -5.68 7.36
C THR A 36 -0.13 -4.61 6.37
N LEU A 37 -1.10 -3.97 5.70
CA LEU A 37 -0.89 -2.81 4.84
C LEU A 37 -0.25 -1.64 5.61
N HIS A 38 -0.76 -1.32 6.81
CA HIS A 38 -0.23 -0.25 7.65
C HIS A 38 1.21 -0.53 8.11
N LYS A 39 1.52 -1.78 8.49
CA LYS A 39 2.89 -2.20 8.81
C LYS A 39 3.83 -2.05 7.61
N LEU A 40 3.38 -2.39 6.40
CA LEU A 40 4.15 -2.24 5.17
C LEU A 40 4.45 -0.76 4.86
N MET A 41 3.44 0.11 5.02
CA MET A 41 3.60 1.55 4.83
C MET A 41 4.59 2.19 5.83
N GLY A 42 4.80 1.57 6.99
CA GLY A 42 5.78 2.02 7.98
C GLY A 42 7.26 1.79 7.57
N LEU A 43 7.53 0.89 6.61
CA LEU A 43 8.91 0.59 6.16
C LEU A 43 9.53 1.74 5.36
N ARG A 44 8.70 2.51 4.65
CA ARG A 44 9.12 3.70 3.90
C ARG A 44 8.12 4.82 4.18
N PRO A 45 8.47 5.79 5.05
CA PRO A 45 7.57 6.89 5.34
C PRO A 45 7.26 7.66 4.05
N TYR A 46 5.97 7.70 3.69
CA TYR A 46 5.48 8.41 2.49
C TYR A 46 5.64 9.93 2.61
N VAL A 47 5.72 10.44 3.84
CA VAL A 47 6.00 11.84 4.14
C VAL A 47 7.33 11.90 4.87
N VAL A 48 8.37 12.33 4.17
CA VAL A 48 9.67 12.66 4.77
C VAL A 48 9.65 14.15 5.05
N TYR A 49 9.54 14.52 6.33
CA TYR A 49 9.77 15.91 6.71
C TYR A 49 11.24 16.24 6.44
N PRO A 50 11.52 17.36 5.75
CA PRO A 50 12.88 17.86 5.65
C PRO A 50 13.44 17.95 7.07
N PRO A 51 14.67 17.45 7.32
CA PRO A 51 15.24 17.45 8.67
C PRO A 51 15.38 18.86 9.26
N GLU A 52 15.37 19.89 8.41
CA GLU A 52 15.43 21.31 8.76
C GLU A 52 14.04 21.97 8.95
N GLY A 53 12.96 21.28 8.59
CA GLY A 53 11.60 21.78 8.68
C GLY A 53 11.04 21.72 10.10
N PRO A 54 10.04 22.55 10.45
CA PRO A 54 9.33 22.41 11.72
C PRO A 54 8.78 20.99 11.83
N ARG A 55 8.98 20.37 13.00
CA ARG A 55 8.46 19.02 13.24
C ARG A 55 6.95 19.00 12.96
N PRO A 56 6.42 17.92 12.38
CA PRO A 56 4.99 17.78 12.23
C PRO A 56 4.29 18.00 13.57
N PRO A 57 3.10 18.64 13.56
CA PRO A 57 2.29 18.75 14.76
C PRO A 57 1.98 17.36 15.30
N SER A 58 1.96 17.24 16.62
CA SER A 58 1.72 15.96 17.29
C SER A 58 0.30 15.46 16.99
N PRO A 59 0.03 14.14 17.08
CA PRO A 59 -1.32 13.61 16.92
C PRO A 59 -2.35 14.24 17.88
N GLU A 60 -1.93 14.72 19.04
CA GLU A 60 -2.78 15.42 20.00
C GLU A 60 -3.13 16.83 19.50
N GLU A 61 -2.12 17.59 19.04
CA GLU A 61 -2.31 18.90 18.42
C GLU A 61 -3.23 18.82 17.19
N LEU A 62 -3.08 17.78 16.36
CA LEU A 62 -3.97 17.53 15.22
C LEU A 62 -5.44 17.33 15.66
N ARG A 63 -5.66 16.61 16.77
CA ARG A 63 -7.01 16.38 17.30
C ARG A 63 -7.60 17.65 17.91
N GLU A 64 -6.80 18.49 18.53
CA GLU A 64 -7.23 19.81 19.01
C GLU A 64 -7.58 20.74 17.86
N MET A 65 -6.74 20.83 16.83
CA MET A 65 -7.03 21.60 15.62
C MET A 65 -8.33 21.13 14.95
N ALA A 66 -8.56 19.81 14.85
CA ALA A 66 -9.82 19.28 14.33
C ALA A 66 -11.04 19.71 15.16
N ARG A 67 -10.92 19.71 16.50
CA ARG A 67 -11.98 20.18 17.41
C ARG A 67 -12.23 21.69 17.26
N GLU A 68 -11.19 22.49 17.08
CA GLU A 68 -11.33 23.92 16.85
C GLU A 68 -12.02 24.24 15.53
N ILE A 69 -11.67 23.52 14.45
CA ILE A 69 -12.34 23.65 13.15
C ILE A 69 -13.84 23.32 13.29
N ALA A 70 -14.18 22.22 13.97
CA ALA A 70 -15.57 21.86 14.22
C ALA A 70 -16.33 22.94 15.01
N ARG A 71 -15.68 23.53 16.03
CA ARG A 71 -16.26 24.64 16.81
C ARG A 71 -16.47 25.90 15.97
N LYS A 72 -15.54 26.24 15.07
CA LYS A 72 -15.67 27.38 14.16
C LYS A 72 -16.83 27.19 13.18
N ASN A 73 -16.96 25.99 12.60
CA ASN A 73 -18.05 25.67 11.68
C ASN A 73 -19.43 25.73 12.34
N ASN A 74 -19.56 25.36 13.62
CA ASN A 74 -20.83 25.46 14.35
C ASN A 74 -21.20 26.90 14.77
N ARG A 75 -20.28 27.85 14.65
CA ARG A 75 -20.51 29.27 14.99
C ARG A 75 -20.80 30.13 13.75
N GLN A 76 -20.63 29.58 12.55
CA GLN A 76 -21.14 30.15 11.29
C GLN A 76 -22.55 29.62 11.02
#